data_AF-A0A523ERA0-F1
#
_entry.id   AF-A0A523ERA0-F1
#
_cell.length_a   1.000
_cell.length_b   1.000
_cell.length_c   1.000
_cell.angle_alpha   90.00
_cell.angle_beta   90.00
_cell.angle_gamma   90.00
#
_symmetry.space_group_name_H-M   'P 1'
#
loop_
_entity.id
_entity.type
_entity.pdbx_description
1 polymer ?
#
loop_
_entity_poly.entity_id
_entity_poly.type
_entity_poly.pdbx_seq_one_letter_code
_entity_poly.pdbx_strand_id
1 'polypeptide(L)'
;MARPLPIVRAGGWYHVTNRGLNSSVLFPTPGEAAAFVTVLGEIAERFAVEIHCYCAMGNHYHLLARAQEDELLRAIVRLEGGIPGNTGSARLRRMSVGRHLLQVTRYIHRNPVEARLVQRPEDWPWSSYRGYLDRLDAPHWLRSDAVLGWLGSIGARQRYRRYVGENGIKI
;
A
#
# COMPACT_ATOMS: atom_id res chain seq x y z
N MET A 1 -14.75 -21.13 -20.06
CA MET A 1 -15.16 -19.80 -20.57
C MET A 1 -14.54 -18.74 -19.65
N ALA A 2 -13.78 -17.79 -20.19
CA ALA A 2 -13.22 -16.70 -19.40
C ALA A 2 -14.37 -15.82 -18.87
N ARG A 3 -14.46 -15.65 -17.56
CA ARG A 3 -15.42 -14.72 -16.94
C ARG A 3 -15.08 -13.32 -17.44
N PRO A 4 -16.01 -12.56 -18.04
CA PRO A 4 -15.73 -11.19 -18.43
C PRO A 4 -15.23 -10.43 -17.19
N LEU A 5 -14.12 -9.69 -17.34
CA LEU A 5 -13.62 -8.81 -16.30
C LEU A 5 -14.77 -7.87 -15.92
N PRO A 6 -15.11 -7.72 -14.63
CA PRO A 6 -16.14 -6.78 -14.22
C PRO A 6 -15.83 -5.41 -14.80
N ILE A 7 -16.83 -4.74 -15.37
CA ILE A 7 -16.71 -3.33 -15.76
C ILE A 7 -16.38 -2.57 -14.48
N VAL A 8 -15.11 -2.20 -14.30
CA VAL A 8 -14.66 -1.47 -13.12
C VAL A 8 -15.24 -0.06 -13.20
N ARG A 9 -16.39 0.18 -12.54
CA ARG A 9 -16.84 1.54 -12.25
C ARG A 9 -15.71 2.21 -11.47
N ALA A 10 -15.22 3.35 -11.95
CA ALA A 10 -14.09 4.03 -11.35
C ALA A 10 -14.33 4.22 -9.84
N GLY A 11 -13.59 3.46 -9.03
CA GLY A 11 -13.67 3.51 -7.57
C GLY A 11 -13.04 4.79 -7.02
N GLY A 12 -13.36 5.10 -5.77
CA GLY A 12 -12.68 6.14 -5.00
C GLY A 12 -11.25 5.71 -4.65
N TRP A 13 -10.39 6.70 -4.40
CA TRP A 13 -9.07 6.47 -3.82
C TRP A 13 -9.16 6.54 -2.30
N TYR A 14 -8.53 5.60 -1.61
CA TYR A 14 -8.58 5.48 -0.16
C TYR A 14 -7.17 5.30 0.40
N HIS A 15 -6.82 6.14 1.37
CA HIS A 15 -5.73 5.84 2.28
C HIS A 15 -6.29 5.01 3.42
N VAL A 16 -5.88 3.76 3.51
CA VAL A 16 -6.30 2.83 4.56
C VAL A 16 -5.18 2.74 5.59
N THR A 17 -5.53 2.86 6.86
CA THR A 17 -4.57 2.74 7.97
C THR A 17 -5.16 1.87 9.07
N ASN A 18 -4.40 0.90 9.58
CA ASN A 18 -4.73 0.20 10.82
C ASN A 18 -3.50 0.28 11.73
N ARG A 19 -3.74 0.52 13.03
CA ARG A 19 -2.73 0.46 14.08
C ARG A 19 -3.29 -0.33 15.26
N GLY A 20 -2.48 -1.21 15.83
CA GLY A 20 -2.81 -1.97 17.03
C GLY A 20 -3.17 -1.04 18.20
N LEU A 21 -4.14 -1.45 19.01
CA LEU A 21 -4.55 -0.69 20.20
C LEU A 21 -3.38 -0.54 21.16
N ASN A 22 -3.22 0.65 21.73
CA ASN A 22 -2.10 0.98 22.62
C ASN A 22 -0.73 0.65 22.01
N SER A 23 -0.60 0.77 20.69
CA SER A 23 0.62 0.45 19.93
C SER A 23 1.03 -1.03 20.00
N SER A 24 0.10 -1.92 20.29
CA SER A 24 0.32 -3.37 20.30
C SER A 24 0.83 -3.88 18.95
N VAL A 25 1.65 -4.92 19.02
CA VAL A 25 2.29 -5.51 17.86
C VAL A 25 1.25 -6.29 17.03
N LEU A 26 1.20 -6.00 15.73
CA LEU A 26 0.37 -6.70 14.74
C LEU A 26 1.19 -7.75 13.97
N PHE A 27 2.47 -7.49 13.74
CA PHE A 27 3.39 -8.40 13.03
C PHE A 27 4.64 -8.65 13.89
N PRO A 28 4.56 -9.54 14.89
CA PRO A 28 5.70 -9.82 15.77
C PRO A 28 6.88 -10.48 15.06
N THR A 29 6.65 -11.15 13.94
CA THR A 29 7.68 -11.81 13.14
C THR A 29 7.69 -11.35 11.69
N PRO A 30 8.84 -11.46 10.99
CA PRO A 30 8.90 -11.30 9.54
C PRO A 30 7.90 -12.21 8.79
N GLY A 31 7.63 -13.41 9.31
CA GLY A 31 6.67 -14.35 8.73
C GLY A 31 5.23 -13.83 8.72
N GLU A 32 4.80 -13.14 9.76
CA GLU A 32 3.45 -12.55 9.81
C GLU A 32 3.31 -11.34 8.90
N ALA A 33 4.36 -10.52 8.79
CA ALA A 33 4.38 -9.43 7.81
C ALA A 33 4.34 -9.97 6.37
N ALA A 34 5.04 -11.08 6.10
CA ALA A 34 4.96 -11.77 4.81
C ALA A 34 3.56 -12.35 4.55
N ALA A 35 2.95 -13.00 5.55
CA ALA A 35 1.59 -13.54 5.45
C ALA A 35 0.56 -12.42 5.18
N PHE A 36 0.71 -11.26 5.82
CA PHE A 36 -0.10 -10.08 5.52
C PHE A 36 0.01 -9.66 4.06
N VAL A 37 1.22 -9.62 3.49
CA VAL A 37 1.43 -9.28 2.07
C VAL A 37 0.79 -10.34 1.15
N THR A 38 0.83 -11.61 1.55
CA THR A 38 0.11 -12.69 0.82
C THR A 38 -1.40 -12.44 0.81
N VAL A 39 -2.01 -12.17 1.97
CA VAL A 39 -3.45 -11.87 2.06
C VAL A 39 -3.79 -10.58 1.30
N LEU A 40 -2.90 -9.59 1.29
CA LEU A 40 -3.06 -8.38 0.49
C LEU A 40 -3.13 -8.68 -1.02
N GLY A 41 -2.33 -9.64 -1.50
CA GLY A 41 -2.43 -10.18 -2.85
C GLY A 41 -3.76 -10.88 -3.11
N GLU A 42 -4.18 -11.75 -2.18
CA GLU A 42 -5.48 -12.44 -2.28
C GLU A 42 -6.63 -11.46 -2.42
N ILE A 43 -6.65 -10.37 -1.64
CA ILE A 43 -7.76 -9.42 -1.71
C ILE A 43 -7.72 -8.61 -3.01
N ALA A 44 -6.54 -8.29 -3.54
CA ALA A 44 -6.39 -7.57 -4.80
C ALA A 44 -6.85 -8.39 -6.01
N GLU A 45 -6.79 -9.72 -5.92
CA GLU A 45 -7.22 -10.63 -6.98
C GLU A 45 -8.68 -11.06 -6.87
N ARG A 46 -9.19 -11.22 -5.64
CA ARG A 46 -10.53 -11.76 -5.38
C ARG A 46 -11.61 -10.68 -5.31
N PHE A 47 -11.25 -9.47 -4.89
CA PHE A 47 -12.17 -8.34 -4.78
C PHE A 47 -11.89 -7.32 -5.89
N ALA A 48 -12.86 -6.45 -6.16
CA ALA A 48 -12.68 -5.35 -7.11
C ALA A 48 -11.89 -4.19 -6.47
N VAL A 49 -10.67 -4.49 -5.98
CA VAL A 49 -9.80 -3.57 -5.26
C VAL A 49 -8.42 -3.53 -5.91
N GLU A 50 -7.97 -2.34 -6.28
CA GLU A 50 -6.60 -2.14 -6.74
C GLU A 50 -5.73 -1.63 -5.59
N ILE A 51 -4.62 -2.30 -5.34
CA ILE A 51 -3.60 -1.84 -4.40
C ILE A 51 -2.50 -1.10 -5.17
N HIS A 52 -2.33 0.18 -4.84
CA HIS A 52 -1.37 1.06 -5.49
C HIS A 52 -0.10 1.22 -4.65
N CYS A 53 -0.22 1.21 -3.32
CA CYS A 53 0.92 1.34 -2.41
C CYS A 53 0.62 0.61 -1.09
N TYR A 54 1.63 0.00 -0.46
CA TYR A 54 1.49 -0.57 0.87
C TYR A 54 2.77 -0.46 1.70
N CYS A 55 2.61 -0.47 3.02
CA CYS A 55 3.67 -0.69 3.99
C CYS A 55 3.10 -1.32 5.26
N ALA A 56 3.63 -2.48 5.66
CA ALA A 56 3.34 -3.14 6.93
C ALA A 56 4.54 -2.99 7.87
N MET A 57 4.29 -2.55 9.11
CA MET A 57 5.30 -2.35 10.16
C MET A 57 4.83 -3.00 11.45
N GLY A 58 5.71 -3.15 12.44
CA GLY A 58 5.44 -3.99 13.62
C GLY A 58 4.06 -3.83 14.26
N ASN A 59 3.54 -2.60 14.42
CA ASN A 59 2.25 -2.33 15.07
C ASN A 59 1.20 -1.65 14.18
N HIS A 60 1.47 -1.46 12.89
CA HIS A 60 0.52 -0.78 11.99
C HIS A 60 0.84 -1.03 10.52
N TYR A 61 -0.15 -0.81 9.65
CA TYR A 61 0.03 -0.81 8.21
C TYR A 61 -0.69 0.36 7.54
N HIS A 62 -0.22 0.69 6.35
CA HIS A 62 -0.80 1.69 5.48
C HIS A 62 -0.98 1.16 4.06
N LEU A 63 -2.11 1.46 3.42
CA LEU A 63 -2.40 1.14 2.03
C LEU A 63 -2.88 2.38 1.28
N LEU A 64 -2.52 2.50 0.00
CA LEU A 64 -3.26 3.31 -0.96
C LEU A 64 -4.02 2.34 -1.88
N ALA A 65 -5.35 2.39 -1.81
CA ALA A 65 -6.22 1.51 -2.57
C ALA A 65 -7.20 2.31 -3.45
N ARG A 66 -7.67 1.69 -4.54
CA ARG A 66 -8.73 2.23 -5.39
C ARG A 66 -9.82 1.20 -5.58
N ALA A 67 -11.05 1.53 -5.18
CA ALA A 67 -12.18 0.59 -5.14
C ALA A 67 -13.53 1.31 -4.95
N GLN A 68 -14.64 0.60 -5.15
CA GLN A 68 -15.90 1.00 -4.53
C GLN A 68 -15.80 0.79 -3.01
N GLU A 69 -16.48 1.62 -2.23
CA GLU A 69 -16.32 1.61 -0.77
C GLU A 69 -16.77 0.29 -0.14
N ASP A 70 -17.88 -0.27 -0.61
CA ASP A 70 -18.42 -1.54 -0.12
C ASP A 70 -17.50 -2.73 -0.44
N GLU A 71 -16.93 -2.76 -1.66
CA GLU A 71 -15.91 -3.73 -2.07
C GLU A 71 -14.65 -3.61 -1.20
N LEU A 72 -14.19 -2.38 -0.95
CA LEU A 72 -13.03 -2.13 -0.10
C LEU A 72 -13.29 -2.59 1.33
N LEU A 73 -14.46 -2.29 1.90
CA LEU A 73 -14.81 -2.72 3.25
C LEU A 73 -14.82 -4.25 3.36
N ARG A 74 -15.41 -4.97 2.40
CA ARG A 74 -15.38 -6.45 2.38
C ARG A 74 -13.95 -6.99 2.30
N ALA A 75 -13.12 -6.42 1.44
CA ALA A 75 -11.72 -6.80 1.29
C ALA A 75 -10.91 -6.55 2.58
N ILE A 76 -11.17 -5.43 3.27
CA ILE A 76 -10.51 -5.09 4.53
C ILE A 76 -10.91 -6.03 5.66
N VAL A 77 -12.17 -6.45 5.77
CA VAL A 77 -12.57 -7.47 6.76
C VAL A 77 -11.78 -8.77 6.55
N ARG A 78 -11.60 -9.21 5.30
CA ARG A 78 -10.78 -10.38 4.97
C ARG A 78 -9.30 -10.17 5.32
N LEU A 79 -8.76 -8.99 5.01
CA LEU A 79 -7.38 -8.64 5.32
C LEU A 79 -7.11 -8.67 6.82
N GLU A 80 -7.96 -8.03 7.61
CA GLU A 80 -7.83 -7.94 9.07
C GLU A 80 -8.02 -9.29 9.75
N GLY A 81 -8.93 -10.12 9.25
CA GLY A 81 -9.08 -11.50 9.72
C GLY A 81 -7.87 -12.40 9.42
N GLY A 82 -6.99 -11.98 8.51
CA GLY A 82 -5.73 -12.65 8.21
C GLY A 82 -4.56 -12.24 9.12
N ILE A 83 -4.77 -11.28 10.04
CA ILE A 83 -3.75 -10.80 10.99
C ILE A 83 -4.05 -11.43 12.36
N PRO A 84 -3.27 -12.43 12.82
CA PRO A 84 -3.50 -13.08 14.11
C PRO A 84 -3.45 -12.07 15.25
N GLY A 85 -4.46 -12.08 16.13
CA GLY A 85 -4.50 -11.18 17.27
C GLY A 85 -4.62 -9.70 16.91
N ASN A 86 -5.12 -9.36 15.71
CA ASN A 86 -5.38 -7.97 15.33
C ASN A 86 -6.26 -7.28 16.37
N THR A 87 -5.67 -6.33 17.09
CA THR A 87 -6.40 -5.52 18.07
C THR A 87 -6.90 -4.22 17.48
N GLY A 88 -6.40 -3.80 16.31
CA GLY A 88 -6.76 -2.57 15.65
C GLY A 88 -7.89 -2.74 14.64
N SER A 89 -8.36 -1.61 14.11
CA SER A 89 -9.32 -1.59 13.00
C SER A 89 -8.94 -0.55 11.97
N ALA A 90 -9.12 -0.91 10.71
CA ALA A 90 -8.77 -0.10 9.57
C ALA A 90 -9.67 1.14 9.50
N ARG A 91 -9.03 2.29 9.30
CA ARG A 91 -9.66 3.56 9.01
C ARG A 91 -9.48 3.84 7.53
N LEU A 92 -10.59 4.06 6.84
CA LEU A 92 -10.61 4.40 5.42
C LEU A 92 -10.77 5.90 5.29
N ARG A 93 -9.79 6.58 4.69
CA ARG A 93 -9.89 8.00 4.35
C ARG A 93 -9.96 8.16 2.84
N ARG A 94 -11.08 8.66 2.34
CA ARG A 94 -11.24 8.99 0.92
C ARG A 94 -10.29 10.14 0.54
N MET A 95 -9.64 10.00 -0.60
CA MET A 95 -8.62 10.92 -1.10
C MET A 95 -9.09 11.61 -2.37
N SER A 96 -8.74 12.89 -2.53
CA SER A 96 -8.86 13.58 -3.80
C SER A 96 -7.80 13.09 -4.79
N VAL A 97 -8.16 13.02 -6.07
CA VAL A 97 -7.25 12.62 -7.14
C VAL A 97 -6.24 13.73 -7.41
N GLY A 98 -5.00 13.35 -7.74
CA GLY A 98 -3.94 14.28 -8.13
C GLY A 98 -2.73 14.22 -7.18
N ARG A 99 -2.09 15.37 -6.96
CA ARG A 99 -0.79 15.45 -6.25
C ARG A 99 -0.83 14.89 -4.83
N HIS A 100 -1.98 14.93 -4.16
CA HIS A 100 -2.15 14.37 -2.82
C HIS A 100 -1.90 12.86 -2.77
N LEU A 101 -2.22 12.12 -3.84
CA LEU A 101 -1.99 10.68 -3.89
C LEU A 101 -0.50 10.36 -3.92
N LEU A 102 0.28 11.15 -4.70
CA LEU A 102 1.74 11.03 -4.74
C LEU A 102 2.40 11.39 -3.39
N GLN A 103 1.85 12.37 -2.67
CA GLN A 103 2.29 12.68 -1.29
C GLN A 103 2.00 11.52 -0.33
N VAL A 104 0.83 10.88 -0.45
CA VAL A 104 0.48 9.70 0.35
C VAL A 104 1.42 8.53 0.05
N THR A 105 1.73 8.21 -1.21
CA THR A 105 2.64 7.10 -1.49
C THR A 105 4.04 7.33 -0.93
N ARG A 106 4.55 8.57 -1.03
CA ARG A 106 5.82 8.96 -0.39
C ARG A 106 5.76 8.80 1.12
N TYR A 107 4.69 9.26 1.76
CA TYR A 107 4.50 9.07 3.20
C TYR A 107 4.51 7.59 3.58
N ILE A 108 3.79 6.74 2.85
CA ILE A 108 3.73 5.29 3.10
C ILE A 108 5.12 4.66 2.99
N HIS A 109 5.86 4.95 1.92
CA HIS A 109 7.20 4.35 1.71
C HIS A 109 8.26 4.88 2.66
N ARG A 110 8.13 6.13 3.14
CA ARG A 110 9.06 6.68 4.13
C ARG A 110 8.77 6.23 5.56
N ASN A 111 7.59 5.67 5.83
CA ASN A 111 7.18 5.38 7.19
C ASN A 111 8.16 4.49 7.97
N PRO A 112 8.75 3.42 7.39
CA PRO A 112 9.77 2.63 8.08
C PRO A 112 11.01 3.44 8.49
N VAL A 113 11.40 4.45 7.71
CA VAL A 113 12.52 5.35 8.03
C VAL A 113 12.13 6.31 9.15
N GLU A 114 10.96 6.93 9.05
CA GLU A 114 10.44 7.84 10.10
C GLU A 114 10.22 7.11 11.44
N ALA A 115 9.86 5.83 11.38
CA ALA A 115 9.75 4.93 12.53
C ALA A 115 11.10 4.37 13.01
N ARG A 116 12.21 4.75 12.39
CA ARG A 116 13.59 4.32 12.72
C ARG A 116 13.80 2.80 12.64
N LEU A 117 13.02 2.11 11.81
CA LEU A 117 13.17 0.67 11.57
C LEU A 117 14.32 0.36 10.60
N VAL A 118 14.56 1.28 9.67
CA VAL A 118 15.61 1.20 8.63
C VAL A 118 16.15 2.58 8.31
N GLN A 119 17.34 2.65 7.70
CA GLN A 119 17.92 3.92 7.26
C GLN A 119 17.40 4.36 5.89
N ARG A 120 17.11 3.41 4.99
CA ARG A 120 16.59 3.70 3.65
C ARG A 120 15.26 2.99 3.40
N PRO A 121 14.32 3.57 2.64
CA PRO A 121 13.03 2.94 2.37
C PRO A 121 13.12 1.55 1.72
N GLU A 122 14.12 1.31 0.86
CA GLU A 122 14.36 0.03 0.18
C GLU A 122 14.86 -1.08 1.12
N ASP A 123 15.34 -0.74 2.30
CA ASP A 123 15.80 -1.74 3.28
C ASP A 123 14.61 -2.43 3.97
N TRP A 124 13.39 -1.86 3.89
CA TRP A 124 12.19 -2.45 4.48
C TRP A 124 11.46 -3.39 3.51
N PRO A 125 11.50 -4.71 3.73
CA PRO A 125 10.94 -5.69 2.78
C PRO A 125 9.41 -5.71 2.74
N TRP A 126 8.75 -5.26 3.81
CA TRP A 126 7.29 -5.31 3.94
C TRP A 126 6.60 -4.04 3.43
N SER A 127 7.20 -3.39 2.44
CA SER A 127 6.62 -2.26 1.70
C SER A 127 6.65 -2.49 0.20
N SER A 128 5.80 -1.80 -0.54
CA SER A 128 5.84 -1.85 -2.01
C SER A 128 6.98 -1.06 -2.63
N TYR A 129 7.87 -0.42 -1.84
CA TYR A 129 8.84 0.53 -2.37
C TYR A 129 9.83 -0.12 -3.35
N ARG A 130 10.30 -1.34 -3.08
CA ARG A 130 11.17 -2.09 -4.01
C ARG A 130 10.50 -2.27 -5.37
N GLY A 131 9.22 -2.63 -5.39
CA GLY A 131 8.41 -2.73 -6.61
C GLY A 131 8.22 -1.40 -7.37
N TYR A 132 8.40 -0.26 -6.71
CA TYR A 132 8.45 1.06 -7.36
C TYR A 132 9.83 1.37 -7.97
N LEU A 133 10.90 0.77 -7.45
CA LEU A 133 12.26 0.92 -7.96
C LEU A 133 12.55 -0.02 -9.13
N ASP A 134 12.12 -1.28 -9.01
CA ASP A 134 12.27 -2.31 -10.02
C ASP A 134 10.92 -3.02 -10.25
N ARG A 135 10.58 -3.29 -11.51
CA ARG A 135 9.36 -4.02 -11.86
C ARG A 135 9.46 -5.49 -11.47
N LEU A 136 10.64 -6.08 -11.45
CA LEU A 136 10.85 -7.48 -11.08
C LEU A 136 10.55 -7.74 -9.59
N ASP A 137 10.72 -6.72 -8.75
CA ASP A 137 10.38 -6.78 -7.32
C ASP A 137 8.90 -6.46 -7.03
N ALA A 138 8.13 -6.04 -8.05
CA ALA A 138 6.72 -5.69 -7.86
C ALA A 138 5.86 -6.96 -7.90
N PRO A 139 5.05 -7.24 -6.86
CA PRO A 139 4.02 -8.27 -6.95
C PRO A 139 3.10 -7.99 -8.14
N HIS A 140 2.68 -9.02 -8.87
CA HIS A 140 1.91 -8.86 -10.12
C HIS A 140 0.53 -8.22 -9.90
N TRP A 141 0.01 -8.24 -8.67
CA TRP A 141 -1.23 -7.58 -8.27
C TRP A 141 -1.05 -6.10 -7.91
N LEU A 142 0.18 -5.62 -7.70
CA LEU A 142 0.45 -4.22 -7.41
C LEU A 142 0.21 -3.36 -8.66
N ARG A 143 -0.48 -2.22 -8.50
CA ARG A 143 -0.82 -1.28 -9.59
C ARG A 143 -0.05 0.02 -9.48
N SER A 144 1.29 -0.05 -9.38
CA SER A 144 2.15 1.14 -9.26
C SER A 144 2.15 2.06 -10.49
N ASP A 145 1.72 1.56 -11.66
CA ASP A 145 1.82 2.28 -12.94
C ASP A 145 1.02 3.58 -12.95
N ALA A 146 -0.12 3.65 -12.26
CA ALA A 146 -0.90 4.88 -12.15
C ALA A 146 -0.11 5.99 -11.43
N VAL A 147 0.54 5.63 -10.32
CA VAL A 147 1.33 6.56 -9.51
C VAL A 147 2.61 6.98 -10.24
N LEU A 148 3.31 6.01 -10.83
CA LEU A 148 4.49 6.28 -11.65
C LEU A 148 4.15 7.16 -12.86
N GLY A 149 2.98 6.95 -13.47
CA GLY A 149 2.49 7.74 -14.59
C GLY A 149 2.32 9.23 -14.27
N TRP A 150 1.97 9.59 -13.02
CA TRP A 150 1.89 11.00 -12.59
C TRP A 150 3.25 11.71 -12.55
N LEU A 151 4.33 10.95 -12.48
CA LEU A 151 5.69 11.48 -12.62
C LEU A 151 6.12 11.53 -14.09
N GLY A 152 5.29 11.15 -15.06
CA GLY A 152 5.62 11.07 -16.48
C GLY A 152 6.19 9.71 -16.89
N SER A 153 6.09 9.36 -18.17
CA SER A 153 6.36 8.01 -18.69
C SER A 153 7.83 7.59 -18.69
N ILE A 154 8.74 8.44 -19.17
CA ILE A 154 10.17 8.11 -19.32
C ILE A 154 10.89 8.36 -18.01
N GLY A 155 11.54 7.37 -17.40
CA GLY A 155 12.34 7.57 -16.16
C GLY A 155 11.51 7.76 -14.88
N ALA A 156 10.23 7.37 -14.89
CA ALA A 156 9.30 7.52 -13.77
C ALA A 156 9.87 6.97 -12.45
N ARG A 157 10.46 5.77 -12.49
CA ARG A 157 11.03 5.08 -11.31
C ARG A 157 12.19 5.85 -10.70
N GLN A 158 13.08 6.39 -11.53
CA GLN A 158 14.21 7.20 -11.05
C GLN A 158 13.73 8.52 -10.43
N ARG A 159 12.70 9.16 -11.01
CA ARG A 159 12.06 10.33 -10.40
C ARG A 159 11.36 9.99 -9.10
N TYR A 160 10.69 8.85 -9.03
CA TYR A 160 10.04 8.38 -7.80
C TYR A 160 11.07 8.13 -6.69
N ARG A 161 12.18 7.45 -7.00
CA ARG A 161 13.31 7.25 -6.08
C ARG A 161 13.81 8.56 -5.51
N ARG A 162 14.06 9.55 -6.39
CA ARG A 162 14.49 10.89 -5.98
C ARG A 162 13.45 11.56 -5.07
N TYR A 163 12.20 11.57 -5.50
CA TYR A 163 11.09 12.18 -4.78
C TYR A 163 10.91 11.59 -3.37
N VAL A 164 11.03 10.27 -3.21
CA VAL A 164 10.97 9.62 -1.89
C VAL A 164 12.21 9.91 -1.05
N GLY A 165 13.40 9.96 -1.67
CA GLY A 165 14.68 10.19 -1.00
C GLY A 165 14.94 11.63 -0.54
N GLU A 166 14.41 12.64 -1.24
CA GLU A 166 14.62 14.04 -0.89
C GLU A 166 13.92 14.40 0.44
N ASN A 167 14.63 14.96 1.40
CA ASN A 167 14.00 15.57 2.58
C ASN A 167 13.46 16.96 2.19
N GLY A 168 12.17 17.22 2.47
CA GLY A 168 11.62 18.58 2.43
C GLY A 168 10.90 19.05 1.15
N ILE A 169 10.76 18.24 0.09
CA ILE A 169 9.91 18.66 -1.04
C ILE A 169 8.44 18.47 -0.68
N LYS A 170 7.81 19.56 -0.22
CA LYS A 170 6.38 19.80 -0.44
C LYS A 170 6.24 20.26 -1.87
N ILE A 171 5.47 19.51 -2.67
CA ILE A 171 4.96 20.00 -3.96
C ILE A 171 3.95 21.10 -3.68
#